data_AF-A0A3D9H2F1-F1
#
_entry.id   AF-A0A3D9H2F1-F1
#
_cell.length_a   1.000
_cell.length_b   1.000
_cell.length_c   1.000
_cell.angle_alpha   90.00
_cell.angle_beta   90.00
_cell.angle_gamma   90.00
#
_symmetry.space_group_name_H-M   'P 1'
#
loop_
_entity.id
_entity.type
_entity.pdbx_description
1 polymer ?
#
loop_
_entity_poly.entity_id
_entity_poly.type
_entity_poly.pdbx_seq_one_letter_code
_entity_poly.pdbx_strand_id
1 'polypeptide(L)'
;MADTPIVLDEHRGREDLKKTDIRRQQLYLSCQREKLECLFLSTESKTWPDAVGKALYLISLFAETREGQSPRNARLIRHVLCEMENLQAEEDET
;
A
#
# COMPACT_ATOMS: atom_id res chain seq x y z
N MET A 1 -17.93 -51.74 18.95
CA MET A 1 -18.90 -50.62 18.97
C MET A 1 -18.24 -49.45 19.70
N ALA A 2 -18.54 -48.24 19.22
CA ALA A 2 -18.09 -46.91 19.65
C ALA A 2 -16.71 -46.46 19.12
N ASP A 3 -16.69 -46.04 17.84
CA ASP A 3 -15.80 -44.98 17.36
C ASP A 3 -16.18 -43.68 18.09
N THR A 4 -15.28 -43.15 18.90
CA THR A 4 -15.43 -41.85 19.54
C THR A 4 -15.24 -40.76 18.48
N PRO A 5 -16.23 -39.91 18.21
CA PRO A 5 -16.10 -38.89 17.18
C PRO A 5 -15.12 -37.82 17.67
N ILE A 6 -14.05 -37.63 16.91
CA ILE A 6 -13.03 -36.60 17.17
C ILE A 6 -13.72 -35.24 17.06
N VAL A 7 -13.77 -34.49 18.17
CA VAL A 7 -14.32 -33.12 18.23
C VAL A 7 -13.36 -32.17 17.51
N LEU A 8 -13.48 -32.12 16.17
CA LEU A 8 -12.74 -31.20 15.30
C LEU A 8 -13.42 -29.82 15.15
N ASP A 9 -14.65 -29.68 15.64
CA ASP A 9 -15.57 -28.59 15.27
C ASP A 9 -15.32 -27.27 16.03
N GLU A 10 -14.91 -27.34 17.31
CA GLU A 10 -14.67 -26.14 18.13
C GLU A 10 -13.45 -25.32 17.68
N HIS A 11 -12.40 -26.01 17.22
CA HIS A 11 -11.19 -25.35 16.73
C HIS A 11 -11.43 -24.70 15.36
N ARG A 12 -12.24 -25.34 14.49
CA ARG A 12 -12.58 -24.82 13.16
C ARG A 12 -13.45 -23.56 13.25
N GLY A 13 -14.43 -23.53 14.15
CA GLY A 13 -15.24 -22.33 14.40
C GLY A 13 -14.42 -21.13 14.89
N ARG A 14 -13.43 -21.34 15.76
CA ARG A 14 -12.52 -20.28 16.21
C ARG A 14 -11.57 -19.80 15.11
N GLU A 15 -11.06 -20.70 14.28
CA GLU A 15 -10.22 -20.34 13.13
C GLU A 15 -10.99 -19.56 12.07
N ASP A 16 -12.23 -19.93 11.80
CA ASP A 16 -13.06 -19.25 10.80
C ASP A 16 -13.54 -17.88 11.29
N LEU A 17 -13.82 -17.73 12.59
CA LEU A 17 -14.04 -16.43 13.22
C LEU A 17 -12.79 -15.53 13.12
N LYS A 18 -11.60 -16.06 13.40
CA LYS A 18 -10.34 -15.31 13.27
C LYS A 18 -10.08 -14.87 11.84
N LYS A 19 -10.26 -15.75 10.85
CA LYS A 19 -10.13 -15.38 9.42
C LYS A 19 -11.09 -14.26 9.04
N THR A 20 -12.31 -14.32 9.56
CA THR A 20 -13.33 -13.29 9.32
C THR A 20 -12.94 -11.96 9.95
N ASP A 21 -12.42 -11.98 11.18
CA ASP A 21 -11.98 -10.77 11.88
C ASP A 21 -10.77 -10.12 11.20
N ILE A 22 -9.78 -10.92 10.77
CA ILE A 22 -8.64 -10.46 9.97
C ILE A 22 -9.12 -9.78 8.68
N ARG A 23 -10.08 -10.39 7.97
CA ARG A 23 -10.64 -9.79 6.74
C ARG A 23 -11.33 -8.46 7.03
N ARG A 24 -12.06 -8.34 8.15
CA ARG A 24 -12.69 -7.06 8.54
C ARG A 24 -11.66 -5.99 8.86
N GLN A 25 -10.61 -6.34 9.60
CA GLN A 25 -9.52 -5.42 9.92
C GLN A 25 -8.81 -4.95 8.65
N GLN A 26 -8.52 -5.85 7.72
CA GLN A 26 -7.93 -5.50 6.42
C GLN A 26 -8.81 -4.53 5.62
N LEU A 27 -10.13 -4.77 5.57
CA LEU A 27 -11.07 -3.87 4.90
C LEU A 27 -11.14 -2.50 5.57
N TYR A 28 -11.14 -2.45 6.91
CA TYR A 28 -11.12 -1.20 7.66
C TYR A 28 -9.84 -0.40 7.35
N LEU A 29 -8.67 -1.05 7.40
CA LEU A 29 -7.38 -0.42 7.11
C LEU A 29 -7.33 0.09 5.66
N SER A 30 -7.82 -0.70 4.69
CA SER A 30 -7.89 -0.27 3.29
C SER A 30 -8.76 0.98 3.13
N CYS A 31 -9.93 1.01 3.77
CA CYS A 31 -10.83 2.16 3.70
C CYS A 31 -10.24 3.41 4.37
N GLN A 32 -9.54 3.24 5.50
CA GLN A 32 -8.84 4.37 6.13
C GLN A 32 -7.69 4.88 5.27
N ARG A 33 -6.93 3.99 4.63
CA ARG A 33 -5.84 4.36 3.72
C ARG A 33 -6.36 5.18 2.54
N GLU A 34 -7.41 4.69 1.87
CA GLU A 34 -8.04 5.37 0.73
C GLU A 34 -8.57 6.76 1.11
N LYS A 35 -9.13 6.93 2.33
CA LYS A 35 -9.55 8.26 2.82
C LYS A 35 -8.37 9.22 2.99
N LEU A 36 -7.27 8.76 3.57
CA LEU A 36 -6.08 9.58 3.74
C LEU A 36 -5.45 9.94 2.39
N GLU A 37 -5.40 8.98 1.46
CA GLU A 37 -4.94 9.20 0.09
C GLU A 37 -5.80 10.26 -0.63
N CYS A 38 -7.14 10.16 -0.51
CA CYS A 38 -8.05 11.17 -1.05
C CYS A 38 -7.77 12.56 -0.48
N LEU A 39 -7.58 12.67 0.85
CA LEU A 39 -7.28 13.94 1.50
C LEU A 39 -5.93 14.51 1.05
N PHE A 40 -4.91 13.65 0.98
CA PHE A 40 -3.56 14.02 0.54
C PHE A 40 -3.56 14.55 -0.89
N LEU A 41 -4.25 13.88 -1.82
CA LEU A 41 -4.36 14.30 -3.22
C LEU A 41 -5.31 15.48 -3.44
N SER A 42 -6.35 15.63 -2.61
CA SER A 42 -7.30 16.75 -2.70
C SER A 42 -6.72 18.09 -2.26
N THR A 43 -5.64 18.05 -1.48
CA THR A 43 -4.94 19.27 -1.07
C THR A 43 -4.17 19.79 -2.27
N GLU A 44 -4.40 21.04 -2.69
CA GLU A 44 -3.63 21.64 -3.78
C GLU A 44 -2.15 21.81 -3.37
N SER A 45 -1.22 21.52 -4.28
CA SER A 45 0.19 21.69 -4.01
C SER A 45 0.62 23.15 -4.07
N LYS A 46 1.12 23.65 -2.93
CA LYS A 46 1.54 25.04 -2.78
C LYS A 46 2.99 25.28 -3.17
N THR A 47 3.80 24.22 -3.18
CA THR A 47 5.23 24.26 -3.49
C THR A 47 5.58 23.11 -4.44
N TRP A 48 6.68 23.27 -5.17
CA TRP A 48 7.20 22.22 -6.04
C TRP A 48 7.54 20.93 -5.27
N PRO A 49 8.20 20.98 -4.09
CA PRO A 49 8.41 19.79 -3.26
C PRO A 49 7.13 19.04 -2.89
N ASP A 50 6.03 19.74 -2.63
CA ASP A 50 4.74 19.09 -2.31
C ASP A 50 4.14 18.37 -3.53
N ALA A 51 4.27 18.96 -4.72
CA ALA A 51 3.84 18.32 -5.96
C ALA A 51 4.69 17.08 -6.29
N VAL A 52 6.01 17.17 -6.11
CA VAL A 52 6.94 16.05 -6.29
C VAL A 52 6.65 14.94 -5.28
N GLY A 53 6.40 15.27 -4.00
CA GLY A 53 6.01 14.29 -2.98
C GLY A 53 4.77 13.48 -3.36
N LYS A 54 3.74 14.13 -3.91
CA LYS A 54 2.54 13.44 -4.43
C LYS A 54 2.83 12.55 -5.63
N ALA A 55 3.69 13.00 -6.54
CA ALA A 55 4.11 12.20 -7.69
C ALA A 55 4.91 10.97 -7.27
N LEU A 56 5.90 11.13 -6.38
CA LEU A 56 6.70 10.04 -5.81
C LEU A 56 5.79 8.99 -5.14
N TYR A 57 4.80 9.45 -4.37
CA TYR A 57 3.82 8.57 -3.75
C TYR A 57 3.04 7.74 -4.78
N LEU A 58 2.50 8.36 -5.83
CA LEU A 58 1.77 7.63 -6.88
C LEU A 58 2.66 6.68 -7.69
N ILE A 59 3.90 7.08 -7.97
CA ILE A 59 4.87 6.25 -8.69
C ILE A 59 5.26 5.03 -7.86
N SER A 60 5.48 5.18 -6.55
CA SER A 60 5.78 4.06 -5.66
C SER A 60 4.60 3.08 -5.54
N LEU A 61 3.36 3.58 -5.45
CA LEU A 61 2.15 2.74 -5.52
C LEU A 61 2.08 1.97 -6.85
N PHE A 62 2.37 2.63 -7.97
CA PHE A 62 2.38 1.96 -9.27
C PHE A 62 3.48 0.89 -9.33
N ALA A 63 4.64 1.13 -8.71
CA ALA A 63 5.75 0.17 -8.67
C ALA A 63 5.37 -1.15 -7.97
N GLU A 64 4.41 -1.14 -7.05
CA GLU A 64 3.91 -2.34 -6.38
C GLU A 64 2.99 -3.21 -7.27
N THR A 65 2.45 -2.64 -8.35
CA THR A 65 1.58 -3.37 -9.29
C THR A 65 2.38 -4.36 -10.16
N ARG A 66 1.68 -5.34 -10.75
CA ARG A 66 2.31 -6.29 -11.68
C ARG A 66 2.90 -5.59 -12.90
N GLU A 67 2.22 -4.56 -13.40
CA GLU A 67 2.66 -3.73 -14.51
C GLU A 67 3.93 -2.92 -14.12
N GLY A 68 3.95 -2.35 -12.92
CA GLY A 68 5.11 -1.62 -12.38
C GLY A 68 6.34 -2.51 -12.16
N GLN A 69 6.13 -3.76 -11.73
CA GLN A 69 7.18 -4.75 -11.54
C GLN A 69 7.76 -5.33 -12.84
N SER A 70 7.19 -5.00 -14.00
CA SER A 70 7.76 -5.45 -15.28
C SER A 70 9.19 -4.93 -15.45
N PRO A 71 10.14 -5.70 -16.04
CA PRO A 71 11.55 -5.30 -16.12
C PRO A 71 11.83 -3.99 -16.85
N ARG A 72 10.91 -3.56 -17.72
CA ARG A 72 10.97 -2.26 -18.39
C ARG A 72 10.53 -1.15 -17.43
N ASN A 73 9.34 -1.28 -16.84
CA ASN A 73 8.77 -0.23 -15.99
C ASN A 73 9.57 -0.07 -14.70
N ALA A 74 10.02 -1.15 -14.07
CA ALA A 74 10.86 -1.09 -12.88
C ALA A 74 12.15 -0.30 -13.11
N ARG A 75 12.76 -0.41 -14.31
CA ARG A 75 13.94 0.39 -14.68
C ARG A 75 13.61 1.87 -14.85
N LEU A 76 12.51 2.18 -15.53
CA LEU A 76 12.07 3.56 -15.74
C LEU A 76 11.70 4.23 -14.41
N ILE A 77 10.91 3.55 -13.59
CA ILE A 77 10.50 3.99 -12.25
C ILE A 77 11.74 4.28 -11.41
N ARG A 78 12.71 3.36 -11.35
CA ARG A 78 13.92 3.57 -10.55
C ARG A 78 14.72 4.80 -11.02
N HIS A 79 14.86 5.00 -12.33
CA HIS A 79 15.58 6.17 -12.86
C HIS A 79 14.88 7.47 -12.47
N VAL A 80 13.56 7.55 -12.67
CA VAL A 80 12.77 8.75 -12.36
C VAL A 80 12.76 9.05 -10.87
N LEU A 81 12.59 8.03 -10.02
CA LEU A 81 12.64 8.21 -8.55
C LEU A 81 13.99 8.77 -8.11
N CYS A 82 15.11 8.20 -8.57
CA CYS A 82 16.43 8.70 -8.23
C CYS A 82 16.66 10.15 -8.70
N GLU A 83 16.21 10.51 -9.91
CA GLU A 83 16.37 11.90 -10.39
C GLU A 83 15.53 12.89 -9.59
N MET A 84 14.30 12.54 -9.23
CA MET A 84 13.43 13.38 -8.41
C MET A 84 13.98 13.54 -6.98
N GLU A 85 14.48 12.48 -6.37
CA GLU A 85 15.11 12.52 -5.04
C GLU A 85 16.37 13.42 -5.05
N ASN A 86 17.21 13.31 -6.08
CA ASN A 86 18.38 14.18 -6.23
C ASN A 86 17.99 15.65 -6.37
N LEU A 87 16.98 15.96 -7.19
CA LEU A 87 16.51 17.35 -7.36
C LEU A 87 15.93 17.94 -6.07
N GLN A 88 15.22 17.14 -5.26
CA GLN A 88 14.74 17.60 -3.97
C GLN A 88 15.88 17.87 -2.98
N ALA A 89 16.89 17.01 -2.95
CA ALA A 89 18.05 17.21 -2.07
C ALA A 89 18.80 18.52 -2.40
N GLU A 90 18.90 18.88 -3.68
CA GLU A 90 19.50 20.15 -4.11
C GLU A 90 18.65 21.37 -3.71
N GLU A 91 17.31 21.26 -3.77
CA GLU A 91 16.41 22.35 -3.33
C GLU A 91 16.45 22.56 -1.82
N ASP A 92 16.60 21.49 -1.02
CA ASP A 92 16.68 21.56 0.44
C ASP A 92 18.01 22.17 0.95
N GLU A 93 19.07 22.19 0.13
CA GLU A 93 20.36 22.81 0.46
C GLU A 93 20.43 24.33 0.18
N THR A 94 19.46 24.88 -0.58
CA THR A 94 19.36 26.31 -0.94
C THR A 94 18.42 27.14 -0.06
#